data_AF-K9PD76-F1
#
_entry.id   AF-K9PD76-F1
#
_cell.length_a   1.000
_cell.length_b   1.000
_cell.length_c   1.000
_cell.angle_alpha   90.00
_cell.angle_beta   90.00
_cell.angle_gamma   90.00
#
_symmetry.space_group_name_H-M   'P 1'
#
loop_
_entity.id
_entity.type
_entity.pdbx_description
1 polymer ?
#
loop_
_entity_poly.entity_id
_entity_poly.type
_entity_poly.pdbx_seq_one_letter_code
_entity_poly.pdbx_strand_id
1 'polypeptide(L)'
;MVHSFVFPQETIASIQQQLEKLQGCLNNPNPQDEVMAEILELANSRKISLSQLREEFKEFQHNLNRFTKLREQLNEKIKQGELAVLLCVKCNFILKEIAGEYWYFFLNKDGKETFKIMAKDFINIYQTLKIASGYEGDENEDTYIILQSLKHLIQSLVQASLRVNALSEEEVSGLDLGDITPQESETMLTSLASTKKWDWVYKNLA
;
A
#
# COMPACT_ATOMS: atom_id res chain seq x y z
N MET A 1 -46.79 10.51 -15.21
CA MET A 1 -46.37 11.34 -14.06
C MET A 1 -44.88 11.56 -14.21
N VAL A 2 -44.45 12.81 -14.38
CA VAL A 2 -43.04 13.17 -14.44
C VAL A 2 -42.57 13.30 -13.00
N HIS A 3 -41.77 12.37 -12.51
CA HIS A 3 -41.12 12.54 -11.20
C HIS A 3 -40.11 13.68 -11.32
N SER A 4 -40.46 14.86 -10.79
CA SER A 4 -39.47 15.93 -10.63
C SER A 4 -38.63 15.59 -9.40
N PHE A 5 -37.35 15.35 -9.61
CA PHE A 5 -36.38 15.26 -8.53
C PHE A 5 -36.02 16.69 -8.11
N VAL A 6 -36.56 17.13 -6.99
CA VAL A 6 -36.16 18.38 -6.36
C VAL A 6 -35.09 18.04 -5.32
N PHE A 7 -33.86 18.50 -5.54
CA PHE A 7 -32.80 18.34 -4.55
C PHE A 7 -33.11 19.20 -3.31
N PRO A 8 -32.81 18.71 -2.09
CA PRO A 8 -32.86 19.53 -0.89
C PRO A 8 -32.00 20.78 -1.03
N GLN A 9 -32.43 21.90 -0.43
CA GLN A 9 -31.72 23.19 -0.52
C GLN A 9 -30.27 23.09 0.00
N GLU A 10 -30.02 22.26 1.01
CA GLU A 10 -28.68 21.96 1.53
C GLU A 10 -27.80 21.27 0.49
N THR A 11 -28.36 20.34 -0.29
CA THR A 11 -27.65 19.68 -1.39
C THR A 11 -27.29 20.68 -2.49
N ILE A 12 -28.22 21.56 -2.84
CA ILE A 12 -27.99 22.62 -3.85
C ILE A 12 -26.90 23.58 -3.37
N ALA A 13 -26.96 24.05 -2.11
CA ALA A 13 -25.97 24.95 -1.54
C ALA A 13 -24.57 24.30 -1.49
N SER A 14 -24.49 23.02 -1.11
CA SER A 14 -23.24 22.27 -1.13
C SER A 14 -22.64 22.17 -2.54
N ILE A 15 -23.46 21.91 -3.56
CA ILE A 15 -23.01 21.84 -4.95
C ILE A 15 -22.52 23.20 -5.44
N GLN A 16 -23.28 24.28 -5.14
CA GLN A 16 -22.91 25.64 -5.51
C GLN A 16 -21.56 26.05 -4.90
N GLN A 17 -21.34 25.75 -3.62
CA GLN A 17 -20.08 26.05 -2.95
C GLN A 17 -18.89 25.30 -3.55
N GLN A 18 -19.08 24.05 -3.99
CA GLN A 18 -18.03 23.30 -4.69
C GLN A 18 -17.75 23.88 -6.08
N LEU A 19 -18.79 24.28 -6.82
CA LEU A 19 -18.65 24.90 -8.14
C LEU A 19 -17.93 26.24 -8.07
N GLU A 20 -18.21 27.07 -7.06
CA GLU A 20 -17.51 28.35 -6.86
C GLU A 20 -16.02 28.16 -6.66
N LYS A 21 -15.61 27.15 -5.88
CA LYS A 21 -14.19 26.83 -5.68
C LYS A 21 -13.50 26.40 -6.97
N LEU A 22 -14.14 25.52 -7.75
CA LEU A 22 -13.62 25.08 -9.05
C LEU A 22 -13.54 26.24 -10.07
N GLN A 23 -14.54 27.13 -10.07
CA GLN A 23 -14.51 28.34 -10.88
C GLN A 23 -13.41 29.32 -10.44
N GLY A 24 -13.11 29.38 -9.15
CA GLY A 24 -11.97 30.12 -8.59
C GLY A 24 -10.65 29.65 -9.20
N CYS A 25 -10.41 28.33 -9.23
CA CYS A 25 -9.22 27.73 -9.85
C CYS A 25 -9.06 28.12 -11.33
N LEU A 26 -10.17 28.16 -12.08
CA LEU A 26 -10.14 28.47 -13.51
C LEU A 26 -9.86 29.95 -13.81
N ASN A 27 -10.31 30.86 -12.94
CA ASN A 27 -10.28 32.30 -13.20
C ASN A 27 -9.12 33.02 -12.48
N ASN A 28 -8.68 32.52 -11.33
CA ASN A 28 -7.57 33.09 -10.56
C ASN A 28 -6.87 32.01 -9.72
N PRO A 29 -6.02 31.17 -10.33
CA PRO A 29 -5.41 30.03 -9.65
C PRO A 29 -4.53 30.49 -8.48
N ASN A 30 -4.98 30.14 -7.26
CA ASN A 30 -4.20 30.22 -6.04
C ASN A 30 -3.87 28.78 -5.61
N PRO A 31 -2.63 28.50 -5.15
CA PRO A 31 -2.24 27.17 -4.67
C PRO A 31 -3.22 26.50 -3.69
N GLN A 32 -3.91 27.26 -2.85
CA GLN A 32 -4.91 26.70 -1.92
C GLN A 32 -6.16 26.18 -2.63
N ASP A 33 -6.59 26.87 -3.69
CA ASP A 33 -7.76 26.47 -4.47
C ASP A 33 -7.44 25.25 -5.34
N GLU A 34 -6.22 25.16 -5.88
CA GLU A 34 -5.73 23.98 -6.60
C GLU A 34 -5.73 22.73 -5.71
N VAL A 35 -5.19 22.81 -4.50
CA VAL A 35 -5.22 21.69 -3.53
C VAL A 35 -6.65 21.28 -3.18
N MET A 36 -7.54 22.25 -3.00
CA MET A 36 -8.95 21.96 -2.73
C MET A 36 -9.65 21.30 -3.92
N ALA A 37 -9.34 21.71 -5.14
CA ALA A 37 -9.84 21.08 -6.37
C ALA A 37 -9.35 19.63 -6.48
N GLU A 38 -8.08 19.35 -6.21
CA GLU A 38 -7.55 17.97 -6.20
C GLU A 38 -8.27 17.08 -5.17
N ILE A 39 -8.51 17.60 -3.96
CA ILE A 39 -9.25 16.88 -2.91
C ILE A 39 -10.70 16.58 -3.36
N LEU A 40 -11.36 17.57 -3.99
CA LEU A 40 -12.72 17.41 -4.52
C LEU A 40 -12.77 16.40 -5.66
N GLU A 41 -11.82 16.46 -6.60
CA GLU A 41 -11.70 15.49 -7.69
C GLU A 41 -11.46 14.08 -7.15
N LEU A 42 -10.60 13.92 -6.14
CA LEU A 42 -10.34 12.63 -5.51
C LEU A 42 -11.61 12.05 -4.88
N ALA A 43 -12.33 12.84 -4.08
CA ALA A 43 -13.59 12.43 -3.46
C ALA A 43 -14.64 12.03 -4.52
N ASN A 44 -14.77 12.83 -5.58
CA ASN A 44 -15.71 12.58 -6.69
C ASN A 44 -15.35 11.32 -7.47
N SER A 45 -14.06 11.07 -7.74
CA SER A 45 -13.59 9.88 -8.45
C SER A 45 -13.95 8.59 -7.71
N ARG A 46 -13.98 8.65 -6.37
CA ARG A 46 -14.34 7.55 -5.47
C ARG A 46 -15.83 7.52 -5.12
N LYS A 47 -16.58 8.54 -5.52
CA LYS A 47 -18.00 8.74 -5.17
C LYS A 47 -18.22 8.74 -3.64
N ILE A 48 -17.29 9.33 -2.91
CA ILE A 48 -17.36 9.47 -1.45
C ILE A 48 -17.49 10.94 -1.07
N SER A 49 -17.99 11.19 0.13
CA SER A 49 -18.02 12.52 0.72
C SER A 49 -16.62 12.96 1.20
N LEU A 50 -16.42 14.28 1.35
CA LEU A 50 -15.18 14.83 1.91
C LEU A 50 -14.92 14.36 3.36
N SER A 51 -15.97 14.13 4.13
CA SER A 51 -15.84 13.58 5.50
C SER A 51 -15.34 12.13 5.46
N GLN A 52 -15.87 11.31 4.55
CA GLN A 52 -15.37 9.94 4.35
C GLN A 52 -13.91 9.95 3.88
N LEU A 53 -13.57 10.78 2.88
CA LEU A 53 -12.19 10.92 2.40
C LEU A 53 -11.24 11.32 3.53
N ARG A 54 -11.68 12.19 4.45
CA ARG A 54 -10.90 12.59 5.63
C ARG A 54 -10.66 11.43 6.60
N GLU A 55 -11.64 10.59 6.84
CA GLU A 55 -11.44 9.41 7.70
C GLU A 55 -10.52 8.39 7.03
N GLU A 56 -10.71 8.10 5.73
CA GLU A 56 -9.80 7.23 4.97
C GLU A 56 -8.35 7.76 4.99
N PHE A 57 -8.15 9.08 4.90
CA PHE A 57 -6.83 9.68 5.00
C PHE A 57 -6.19 9.50 6.38
N LYS A 58 -6.98 9.58 7.46
CA LYS A 58 -6.48 9.29 8.82
C LYS A 58 -6.04 7.84 8.98
N GLU A 59 -6.82 6.90 8.43
CA GLU A 59 -6.49 5.47 8.45
C GLU A 59 -5.23 5.19 7.62
N PHE A 60 -5.11 5.78 6.44
CA PHE A 60 -3.90 5.75 5.63
C PHE A 60 -2.68 6.28 6.40
N GLN A 61 -2.79 7.45 7.02
CA GLN A 61 -1.71 8.03 7.83
C GLN A 61 -1.35 7.14 9.03
N HIS A 62 -2.35 6.53 9.68
CA HIS A 62 -2.12 5.58 10.76
C HIS A 62 -1.30 4.37 10.28
N ASN A 63 -1.66 3.80 9.12
CA ASN A 63 -0.95 2.67 8.53
C ASN A 63 0.47 3.02 8.09
N LEU A 64 0.69 4.19 7.50
CA LEU A 64 2.04 4.70 7.19
C LEU A 64 2.90 4.82 8.46
N ASN A 65 2.35 5.40 9.52
CA ASN A 65 3.06 5.51 10.79
C ASN A 65 3.38 4.14 11.41
N ARG A 66 2.45 3.17 11.29
CA ARG A 66 2.66 1.79 11.73
C ARG A 66 3.79 1.12 10.94
N PHE A 67 3.79 1.29 9.62
CA PHE A 67 4.84 0.80 8.74
C PHE A 67 6.22 1.38 9.09
N THR A 68 6.33 2.71 9.21
CA THR A 68 7.60 3.39 9.52
C THR A 68 8.19 2.86 10.82
N LYS A 69 7.39 2.74 11.89
CA LYS A 69 7.85 2.19 13.18
C LYS A 69 8.35 0.75 13.07
N LEU A 70 7.64 -0.11 12.33
CA LEU A 70 8.05 -1.50 12.15
C LEU A 70 9.31 -1.60 11.30
N ARG A 71 9.45 -0.76 10.28
CA ARG A 71 10.66 -0.67 9.44
C ARG A 71 11.87 -0.21 10.25
N GLU A 72 11.70 0.78 11.14
CA GLU A 72 12.76 1.22 12.05
C GLU A 72 13.23 0.08 12.95
N GLN A 73 12.30 -0.63 13.59
CA GLN A 73 12.60 -1.80 14.43
C GLN A 73 13.29 -2.92 13.64
N LEU A 74 12.82 -3.19 12.42
CA LEU A 74 13.44 -4.19 11.54
C LEU A 74 14.87 -3.78 11.17
N ASN A 75 15.10 -2.50 10.83
CA ASN A 75 16.43 -2.00 10.49
C ASN A 75 17.40 -2.11 11.69
N GLU A 76 16.93 -1.83 12.91
CA GLU A 76 17.73 -2.03 14.12
C GLU A 76 18.13 -3.49 14.31
N LYS A 77 17.18 -4.43 14.09
CA LYS A 77 17.43 -5.87 14.18
C LYS A 77 18.40 -6.36 13.12
N ILE A 78 18.25 -5.91 11.87
CA ILE A 78 19.17 -6.24 10.77
C ILE A 78 20.59 -5.72 11.09
N LYS A 79 20.73 -4.51 11.66
CA LYS A 79 22.04 -3.98 12.09
C LYS A 79 22.68 -4.81 13.19
N GLN A 80 21.88 -5.51 14.00
CA GLN A 80 22.34 -6.45 15.03
C GLN A 80 22.65 -7.85 14.46
N GLY A 81 22.45 -8.06 13.15
CA GLY A 81 22.60 -9.36 12.50
C GLY A 81 21.44 -10.31 12.75
N GLU A 82 20.31 -9.83 13.29
CA GLU A 82 19.14 -10.64 13.60
C GLU A 82 18.11 -10.60 12.46
N LEU A 83 17.73 -11.77 11.94
CA LEU A 83 16.60 -11.89 11.01
C LEU A 83 15.28 -11.87 11.80
N ALA A 84 14.61 -10.73 11.81
CA ALA A 84 13.32 -10.57 12.49
C ALA A 84 12.14 -10.94 11.56
N VAL A 85 11.95 -12.23 11.29
CA VAL A 85 10.93 -12.78 10.37
C VAL A 85 9.55 -12.16 10.59
N LEU A 86 9.09 -12.11 11.84
CA LEU A 86 7.79 -11.54 12.19
C LEU A 86 7.67 -10.05 11.82
N LEU A 87 8.76 -9.28 11.96
CA LEU A 87 8.76 -7.87 11.56
C LEU A 87 8.71 -7.75 10.04
N CYS A 88 9.45 -8.59 9.29
CA CYS A 88 9.38 -8.63 7.83
C CYS A 88 7.95 -8.93 7.33
N VAL A 89 7.32 -9.98 7.86
CA VAL A 89 5.95 -10.36 7.51
C VAL A 89 4.95 -9.23 7.80
N LYS A 90 5.06 -8.58 8.97
CA LYS A 90 4.19 -7.45 9.33
C LYS A 90 4.40 -6.24 8.44
N CYS A 91 5.65 -5.90 8.09
CA CYS A 91 5.96 -4.84 7.14
C CYS A 91 5.31 -5.12 5.79
N ASN A 92 5.42 -6.35 5.28
CA ASN A 92 4.86 -6.74 3.99
C ASN A 92 3.34 -6.61 3.97
N PHE A 93 2.63 -7.09 5.01
CA PHE A 93 1.18 -7.00 5.06
C PHE A 93 0.65 -5.58 5.26
N ILE A 94 1.36 -4.72 6.00
CA ILE A 94 0.95 -3.31 6.09
C ILE A 94 1.11 -2.60 4.75
N LEU A 95 2.23 -2.81 4.06
CA LEU A 95 2.41 -2.23 2.73
C LEU A 95 1.42 -2.80 1.72
N LYS A 96 1.06 -4.07 1.85
CA LYS A 96 0.01 -4.70 1.04
C LYS A 96 -1.32 -4.00 1.26
N GLU A 97 -1.70 -3.74 2.50
CA GLU A 97 -2.90 -2.99 2.87
C GLU A 97 -2.86 -1.56 2.30
N ILE A 98 -1.72 -0.86 2.42
CA ILE A 98 -1.50 0.46 1.82
C ILE A 98 -1.69 0.44 0.30
N ALA A 99 -1.06 -0.52 -0.39
CA ALA A 99 -1.15 -0.66 -1.83
C ALA A 99 -2.56 -1.06 -2.29
N GLY A 100 -3.21 -1.98 -1.57
CA GLY A 100 -4.53 -2.51 -1.95
C GLY A 100 -5.66 -1.50 -1.75
N GLU A 101 -5.67 -0.85 -0.59
CA GLU A 101 -6.79 0.00 -0.17
C GLU A 101 -6.55 1.48 -0.46
N TYR A 102 -5.31 1.98 -0.41
CA TYR A 102 -5.02 3.42 -0.38
C TYR A 102 -4.24 3.92 -1.60
N TRP A 103 -4.15 3.14 -2.68
CA TRP A 103 -3.42 3.50 -3.90
C TRP A 103 -3.85 4.83 -4.53
N TYR A 104 -5.12 5.23 -4.37
CA TYR A 104 -5.66 6.44 -5.00
C TYR A 104 -5.06 7.73 -4.45
N PHE A 105 -4.49 7.71 -3.24
CA PHE A 105 -3.71 8.85 -2.72
C PHE A 105 -2.41 9.09 -3.49
N PHE A 106 -2.00 8.17 -4.37
CA PHE A 106 -0.80 8.26 -5.21
C PHE A 106 -1.10 8.63 -6.67
N LEU A 107 -2.30 9.15 -6.98
CA LEU A 107 -2.72 9.46 -8.35
C LEU A 107 -2.02 10.69 -8.96
N ASN A 108 -1.43 11.57 -8.15
CA ASN A 108 -0.64 12.69 -8.66
C ASN A 108 0.71 12.19 -9.24
N LYS A 109 1.37 13.03 -10.04
CA LYS A 109 2.59 12.65 -10.77
C LYS A 109 3.70 12.13 -9.85
N ASP A 110 3.93 12.82 -8.73
CA ASP A 110 4.96 12.47 -7.76
C ASP A 110 4.62 11.17 -7.01
N GLY A 111 3.33 10.96 -6.72
CA GLY A 111 2.79 9.74 -6.13
C GLY A 111 2.98 8.54 -7.04
N LYS A 112 2.70 8.67 -8.34
CA LYS A 112 2.94 7.59 -9.32
C LYS A 112 4.40 7.19 -9.39
N GLU A 113 5.31 8.16 -9.44
CA GLU A 113 6.75 7.88 -9.47
C GLU A 113 7.21 7.20 -8.17
N THR A 114 6.75 7.70 -7.02
CA THR A 114 7.01 7.08 -5.72
C THR A 114 6.54 5.63 -5.68
N PHE A 115 5.34 5.36 -6.20
CA PHE A 115 4.75 4.02 -6.24
C PHE A 115 5.52 3.11 -7.20
N LYS A 116 5.99 3.64 -8.34
CA LYS A 116 6.84 2.93 -9.30
C LYS A 116 8.16 2.50 -8.68
N ILE A 117 8.84 3.41 -7.98
CA ILE A 117 10.10 3.12 -7.27
C ILE A 117 9.86 2.05 -6.21
N MET A 118 8.85 2.22 -5.37
CA MET A 118 8.51 1.26 -4.32
C MET A 118 8.24 -0.14 -4.90
N ALA A 119 7.43 -0.24 -5.96
CA ALA A 119 7.13 -1.51 -6.61
C ALA A 119 8.41 -2.20 -7.12
N LYS A 120 9.29 -1.46 -7.80
CA LYS A 120 10.56 -2.00 -8.30
C LYS A 120 11.48 -2.45 -7.17
N ASP A 121 11.60 -1.69 -6.09
CA ASP A 121 12.45 -2.03 -4.95
C ASP A 121 12.01 -3.36 -4.30
N PHE A 122 10.71 -3.55 -4.06
CA PHE A 122 10.19 -4.79 -3.49
C PHE A 122 10.31 -5.98 -4.44
N ILE A 123 10.15 -5.76 -5.74
CA ILE A 123 10.36 -6.79 -6.76
C ILE A 123 11.84 -7.23 -6.79
N ASN A 124 12.77 -6.28 -6.73
CA ASN A 124 14.20 -6.56 -6.67
C ASN A 124 14.56 -7.36 -5.40
N ILE A 125 13.97 -7.00 -4.25
CA ILE A 125 14.15 -7.75 -2.99
C ILE A 125 13.65 -9.19 -3.16
N TYR A 126 12.46 -9.38 -3.74
CA TYR A 126 11.91 -10.71 -3.98
C TYR A 126 12.78 -11.55 -4.93
N GLN A 127 13.23 -10.99 -6.04
CA GLN A 127 14.11 -11.70 -6.98
C GLN A 127 15.44 -12.09 -6.30
N THR A 128 16.03 -11.17 -5.53
CA THR A 128 17.26 -11.44 -4.78
C THR A 128 17.07 -12.58 -3.79
N LEU A 129 15.99 -12.57 -3.01
CA LEU A 129 15.67 -13.63 -2.05
C LEU A 129 15.35 -14.96 -2.74
N LYS A 130 14.61 -14.93 -3.85
CA LYS A 130 14.28 -16.12 -4.65
C LYS A 130 15.55 -16.80 -5.17
N ILE A 131 16.49 -16.01 -5.71
CA ILE A 131 17.78 -16.53 -6.16
C ILE A 131 18.55 -17.12 -4.97
N ALA A 132 18.69 -16.38 -3.88
CA ALA A 132 19.40 -16.86 -2.69
C ALA A 132 18.82 -18.19 -2.16
N SER A 133 17.49 -18.31 -2.10
CA SER A 133 16.82 -19.55 -1.66
C SER A 133 17.02 -20.74 -2.61
N GLY A 134 17.19 -20.49 -3.91
CA GLY A 134 17.41 -21.55 -4.91
C GLY A 134 18.82 -22.13 -4.90
N TYR A 135 19.80 -21.43 -4.30
CA TYR A 135 21.19 -21.87 -4.22
C TYR A 135 21.49 -22.77 -3.00
N GLU A 136 20.71 -22.67 -1.92
CA GLU A 136 21.06 -23.32 -0.65
C GLU A 136 20.51 -24.75 -0.46
N GLY A 137 19.66 -25.26 -1.35
CA GLY A 137 19.23 -26.68 -1.36
C GLY A 137 18.38 -27.15 -0.18
N ASP A 138 18.40 -26.44 0.95
CA ASP A 138 17.50 -26.57 2.08
C ASP A 138 16.56 -25.34 2.12
N GLU A 139 15.26 -25.61 2.16
CA GLU A 139 14.24 -24.60 2.41
C GLU A 139 14.45 -24.01 3.82
N ASN A 140 15.20 -22.92 3.91
CA ASN A 140 15.20 -22.11 5.13
C ASN A 140 13.75 -21.61 5.35
N GLU A 141 13.08 -22.20 6.34
CA GLU A 141 11.68 -21.92 6.71
C GLU A 141 11.42 -20.41 6.87
N ASP A 142 12.39 -19.67 7.41
CA ASP A 142 12.29 -18.22 7.58
C ASP A 142 12.28 -17.50 6.22
N THR A 143 13.15 -17.90 5.31
CA THR A 143 13.20 -17.38 3.93
C THR A 143 11.92 -17.73 3.18
N TYR A 144 11.39 -18.95 3.36
CA TYR A 144 10.11 -19.35 2.78
C TYR A 144 8.96 -18.45 3.26
N ILE A 145 8.84 -18.25 4.57
CA ILE A 145 7.80 -17.39 5.16
C ILE A 145 7.90 -15.95 4.62
N ILE A 146 9.12 -15.39 4.55
CA ILE A 146 9.35 -14.06 4.01
C ILE A 146 8.97 -14.01 2.52
N LEU A 147 9.39 -14.98 1.71
CA LEU A 147 9.06 -15.04 0.28
C LEU A 147 7.55 -15.13 0.04
N GLN A 148 6.84 -15.99 0.77
CA GLN A 148 5.38 -16.09 0.65
C GLN A 148 4.68 -14.79 1.04
N SER A 149 5.14 -14.10 2.10
CA SER A 149 4.59 -12.78 2.47
C SER A 149 4.91 -11.68 1.43
N LEU A 150 6.08 -11.75 0.78
CA LEU A 150 6.44 -10.84 -0.31
C LEU A 150 5.59 -11.04 -1.56
N LYS A 151 5.22 -12.29 -1.89
CA LYS A 151 4.31 -12.59 -3.00
C LYS A 151 2.98 -11.84 -2.85
N HIS A 152 2.39 -11.88 -1.66
CA HIS A 152 1.17 -11.13 -1.33
C HIS A 152 1.33 -9.61 -1.55
N LEU A 153 2.44 -9.05 -1.08
CA LEU A 153 2.75 -7.64 -1.26
C LEU A 153 2.93 -7.28 -2.74
N ILE A 154 3.74 -8.04 -3.48
CA ILE A 154 4.05 -7.79 -4.89
C ILE A 154 2.79 -7.83 -5.75
N GLN A 155 1.88 -8.80 -5.51
CA GLN A 155 0.60 -8.84 -6.21
C GLN A 155 -0.19 -7.54 -6.01
N SER A 156 -0.23 -7.01 -4.78
CA SER A 156 -0.96 -5.77 -4.48
C SER A 156 -0.26 -4.54 -5.07
N LEU A 157 1.07 -4.49 -5.03
CA LEU A 157 1.86 -3.42 -5.65
C LEU A 157 1.67 -3.41 -7.17
N VAL A 158 1.76 -4.56 -7.84
CA VAL A 158 1.55 -4.67 -9.29
C VAL A 158 0.15 -4.22 -9.68
N GLN A 159 -0.88 -4.70 -8.97
CA GLN A 159 -2.27 -4.30 -9.24
C GLN A 159 -2.49 -2.80 -9.06
N ALA A 160 -1.96 -2.22 -7.98
CA ALA A 160 -2.06 -0.79 -7.72
C ALA A 160 -1.27 0.04 -8.75
N SER A 161 -0.07 -0.40 -9.14
CA SER A 161 0.75 0.24 -10.17
C SER A 161 0.07 0.28 -11.52
N LEU A 162 -0.63 -0.79 -11.91
CA LEU A 162 -1.44 -0.82 -13.13
C LEU A 162 -2.64 0.15 -13.01
N ARG A 163 -3.36 0.13 -11.88
CA ARG A 163 -4.52 1.02 -11.64
C ARG A 163 -4.16 2.51 -11.71
N VAL A 164 -3.00 2.90 -11.20
CA VAL A 164 -2.53 4.31 -11.24
C VAL A 164 -1.76 4.66 -12.50
N ASN A 165 -1.58 3.71 -13.43
CA ASN A 165 -0.73 3.84 -14.61
C ASN A 165 0.72 4.24 -14.26
N ALA A 166 1.26 3.70 -13.15
CA ALA A 166 2.67 3.86 -12.79
C ALA A 166 3.57 2.82 -13.49
N LEU A 167 3.03 1.64 -13.78
CA LEU A 167 3.65 0.61 -14.62
C LEU A 167 2.67 0.22 -15.73
N SER A 168 3.20 -0.08 -16.92
CA SER A 168 2.42 -0.72 -17.99
C SER A 168 2.38 -2.25 -17.85
N GLU A 169 1.47 -2.90 -18.56
CA GLU A 169 1.40 -4.37 -18.58
C GLU A 169 2.66 -4.99 -19.19
N GLU A 170 3.26 -4.34 -20.20
CA GLU A 170 4.53 -4.74 -20.80
C GLU A 170 5.69 -4.60 -19.80
N GLU A 171 5.74 -3.50 -19.05
CA GLU A 171 6.74 -3.31 -17.99
C GLU A 171 6.62 -4.43 -16.95
N VAL A 172 5.40 -4.74 -16.48
CA VAL A 172 5.16 -5.82 -15.50
C VAL A 172 5.55 -7.19 -16.07
N SER A 173 5.19 -7.48 -17.32
CA SER A 173 5.52 -8.74 -17.98
C SER A 173 7.03 -8.92 -18.16
N GLY A 174 7.75 -7.83 -18.41
CA GLY A 174 9.21 -7.83 -18.53
C GLY A 174 9.97 -8.05 -17.22
N LEU A 175 9.30 -8.02 -16.07
CA LEU A 175 9.94 -8.25 -14.75
C LEU A 175 10.17 -9.74 -14.43
N ASP A 176 9.69 -10.66 -15.27
CA ASP A 176 9.88 -12.11 -15.12
C ASP A 176 9.70 -12.62 -13.67
N LEU A 177 8.57 -12.26 -13.07
CA LEU A 177 8.31 -12.54 -11.65
C LEU A 177 8.12 -14.05 -11.36
N GLY A 178 7.91 -14.86 -12.39
CA GLY A 178 7.48 -16.25 -12.29
C GLY A 178 6.15 -16.39 -11.55
N ASP A 179 5.94 -17.51 -10.86
CA ASP A 179 4.74 -17.70 -10.05
C ASP A 179 4.80 -16.90 -8.73
N ILE A 180 4.08 -15.78 -8.71
CA ILE A 180 3.88 -14.94 -7.53
C ILE A 180 2.58 -15.29 -6.78
N THR A 181 1.92 -16.41 -7.08
CA THR A 181 0.77 -16.87 -6.31
C THR A 181 1.24 -17.30 -4.91
N PRO A 182 0.76 -16.65 -3.83
CA PRO A 182 1.08 -17.10 -2.48
C PRO A 182 0.45 -18.46 -2.24
N GLN A 183 1.23 -19.38 -1.69
CA GLN A 183 0.76 -20.71 -1.30
C GLN A 183 0.15 -20.72 0.11
N GLU A 184 0.52 -19.71 0.92
CA GLU A 184 0.11 -19.60 2.31
C GLU A 184 -0.77 -18.36 2.54
N SER A 185 -1.72 -18.49 3.46
CA SER A 185 -2.57 -17.36 3.88
C SER A 185 -1.81 -16.37 4.77
N GLU A 186 -2.27 -15.11 4.82
CA GLU A 186 -1.68 -14.09 5.70
C GLU A 186 -1.72 -14.50 7.18
N THR A 187 -2.80 -15.12 7.63
CA THR A 187 -2.96 -15.63 8.99
C THR A 187 -1.97 -16.74 9.29
N MET A 188 -1.77 -17.68 8.36
CA MET A 188 -0.81 -18.78 8.53
C MET A 188 0.62 -18.23 8.61
N LEU A 189 1.01 -17.35 7.69
CA LEU A 189 2.34 -16.73 7.68
C LEU A 189 2.61 -15.91 8.95
N THR A 190 1.62 -15.18 9.44
CA THR A 190 1.71 -14.45 10.70
C THR A 190 1.88 -15.40 11.88
N SER A 191 1.15 -16.52 11.88
CA SER A 191 1.25 -17.54 12.92
C SER A 191 2.65 -18.17 12.92
N LEU A 192 3.11 -18.70 11.78
CA LEU A 192 4.44 -19.31 11.63
C LEU A 192 5.56 -18.37 12.08
N ALA A 193 5.54 -17.11 11.62
CA ALA A 193 6.51 -16.11 12.03
C ALA A 193 6.44 -15.78 13.54
N SER A 194 5.27 -15.92 14.16
CA SER A 194 5.07 -15.68 15.59
C SER A 194 5.50 -16.87 16.45
N THR A 195 5.39 -18.11 15.97
CA THR A 195 5.85 -19.30 16.69
C THR A 195 7.36 -19.24 16.94
N LYS A 196 8.13 -18.74 15.97
CA LYS A 196 9.58 -18.49 16.11
C LYS A 196 9.93 -17.47 17.19
N LYS A 197 9.07 -16.48 17.44
CA LYS A 197 9.22 -15.56 18.58
C LYS A 197 9.21 -16.32 19.91
N TRP A 198 8.39 -17.36 20.01
CA TRP A 198 8.29 -18.19 21.20
C TRP A 198 9.45 -19.17 21.33
N ASP A 199 10.01 -19.69 20.24
CA ASP A 199 11.21 -20.53 20.28
C ASP A 199 12.39 -19.82 20.97
N TRP A 200 12.58 -18.53 20.70
CA TRP A 200 13.58 -17.71 21.40
C TRP A 200 13.27 -17.52 22.89
N VAL A 201 12.00 -17.27 23.22
CA VAL A 201 11.55 -17.13 24.63
C VAL A 201 11.77 -18.43 25.40
N TYR A 202 11.39 -19.58 24.82
CA TYR A 202 11.57 -20.88 25.46
C TYR A 202 13.04 -21.27 25.62
N LYS A 203 13.91 -20.97 24.64
CA LYS A 203 15.35 -21.20 24.74
C LYS A 203 16.03 -20.38 25.85
N ASN A 204 15.49 -19.22 26.21
CA ASN A 204 16.02 -18.37 27.28
C ASN A 204 15.41 -18.65 28.66
N LEU A 205 14.41 -19.52 28.74
CA LEU A 205 13.76 -19.96 29.98
C LEU A 205 14.23 -21.36 30.43
N ALA A 206 14.88 -22.12 29.57
CA ALA A 206 15.51 -23.42 29.86
C ALA A 206 16.98 -23.24 30.23
#